data_AF-A0A2E5ML24-F1
#
_entry.id   AF-A0A2E5ML24-F1
#
_cell.length_a   1.000
_cell.length_b   1.000
_cell.length_c   1.000
_cell.angle_alpha   90.00
_cell.angle_beta   90.00
_cell.angle_gamma   90.00
#
_symmetry.space_group_name_H-M   'P 1'
#
loop_
_entity.id
_entity.type
_entity.pdbx_description
1 polymer ?
#
loop_
_entity_poly.entity_id
_entity_poly.type
_entity_poly.pdbx_seq_one_letter_code
_entity_poly.pdbx_strand_id
1 'polypeptide(L)'
;MAFTSQFVVLFFERLLQASPVLTFLAVLILVLGLWAGRIEGWRWQDALYWACITGTTVGYGDRVPRRSMPRFLAVVIALVGLVLSGLVVAIAVSAGTEVFSHLGRH
;
A
#
# COMPACT_ATOMS: atom_id res chain seq x y z
N MET A 1 -20.56 -14.06 17.74
CA MET A 1 -19.46 -14.84 17.13
C MET A 1 -19.59 -15.00 15.62
N ALA A 2 -20.81 -15.20 15.07
CA ALA A 2 -21.04 -15.35 13.62
C ALA A 2 -20.64 -14.13 12.76
N PHE A 3 -20.87 -12.90 13.22
CA PHE A 3 -20.46 -11.68 12.51
C PHE A 3 -18.94 -11.62 12.29
N THR A 4 -18.17 -11.85 13.34
CA THR A 4 -16.71 -11.74 13.31
C THR A 4 -16.09 -12.75 12.36
N SER A 5 -16.57 -14.00 12.36
CA SER A 5 -16.06 -15.03 11.44
C SER A 5 -16.42 -14.73 9.99
N GLN A 6 -17.65 -14.27 9.71
CA GLN A 6 -18.06 -13.90 8.36
C GLN A 6 -17.27 -12.70 7.82
N PHE A 7 -17.06 -11.67 8.65
CA PHE A 7 -16.25 -10.51 8.27
C PHE A 7 -14.82 -10.93 7.93
N VAL A 8 -14.18 -11.74 8.78
CA VAL A 8 -12.80 -12.18 8.57
C VAL A 8 -12.67 -12.97 7.27
N VAL A 9 -13.56 -13.94 7.01
CA VAL A 9 -13.52 -14.74 5.78
C VAL A 9 -13.69 -13.85 4.55
N LEU A 10 -14.72 -13.00 4.53
CA LEU A 10 -14.96 -12.08 3.41
C LEU A 10 -13.80 -11.13 3.20
N PHE A 11 -13.22 -10.56 4.27
CA PHE A 11 -12.07 -9.69 4.17
C PHE A 11 -10.89 -10.40 3.50
N PHE A 12 -10.55 -11.61 3.95
CA PHE A 12 -9.44 -12.37 3.37
C PHE A 12 -9.73 -12.83 1.93
N GLU A 13 -10.95 -13.27 1.61
CA GLU A 13 -11.31 -13.63 0.24
C GLU A 13 -11.17 -12.45 -0.72
N ARG A 14 -11.67 -11.28 -0.34
CA ARG A 14 -11.55 -10.05 -1.14
C ARG A 14 -10.11 -9.58 -1.23
N LEU A 15 -9.33 -9.72 -0.16
CA LEU A 15 -7.91 -9.41 -0.14
C LEU A 15 -7.11 -10.34 -1.09
N LEU A 16 -7.42 -11.64 -1.08
CA LEU A 16 -6.80 -12.63 -1.96
C LEU A 16 -7.18 -12.38 -3.43
N GLN A 17 -8.43 -12.02 -3.71
CA GLN A 17 -8.87 -11.64 -5.07
C GLN A 17 -8.17 -10.37 -5.56
N ALA A 18 -7.98 -9.37 -4.69
CA ALA A 18 -7.25 -8.14 -5.01
C ALA A 18 -5.73 -8.28 -4.98
N SER A 19 -5.20 -9.43 -4.54
CA SER A 19 -3.76 -9.66 -4.35
C SER A 19 -2.90 -9.34 -5.58
N PRO A 20 -3.30 -9.62 -6.84
CA PRO A 20 -2.46 -9.29 -7.99
C PRO A 20 -2.22 -7.78 -8.12
N VAL A 21 -3.26 -6.97 -7.85
CA VAL A 21 -3.18 -5.51 -7.90
C VAL A 21 -2.36 -4.98 -6.73
N LEU A 22 -2.59 -5.49 -5.52
CA LEU A 22 -1.85 -5.06 -4.32
C LEU A 22 -0.36 -5.38 -4.45
N THR A 23 -0.01 -6.58 -4.92
CA THR A 23 1.37 -6.99 -5.17
C THR A 23 1.99 -6.16 -6.29
N PHE A 24 1.25 -5.88 -7.37
CA PHE A 24 1.74 -5.01 -8.44
C PHE A 24 2.09 -3.60 -7.93
N LEU A 25 1.20 -2.97 -7.16
CA LEU A 25 1.45 -1.64 -6.60
C LEU A 25 2.63 -1.64 -5.60
N ALA A 26 2.73 -2.69 -4.76
CA ALA A 26 3.85 -2.85 -3.84
C ALA A 26 5.18 -3.00 -4.59
N VAL A 27 5.24 -3.86 -5.61
CA VAL A 27 6.44 -4.03 -6.45
C VAL A 27 6.77 -2.73 -7.18
N LEU A 28 5.78 -2.00 -7.69
CA LEU A 28 5.98 -0.71 -8.33
C LEU A 28 6.64 0.29 -7.37
N ILE A 29 6.17 0.39 -6.13
CA ILE A 29 6.80 1.23 -5.09
C ILE A 29 8.27 0.84 -4.88
N LEU A 30 8.57 -0.45 -4.73
CA LEU A 30 9.93 -0.93 -4.48
C LEU A 30 10.86 -0.67 -5.67
N VAL A 31 10.39 -0.91 -6.90
CA VAL A 31 11.17 -0.69 -8.12
C VAL A 31 11.47 0.79 -8.31
N LEU A 32 10.48 1.67 -8.15
CA LEU A 32 10.68 3.12 -8.22
C LEU A 32 11.63 3.61 -7.12
N GLY A 33 11.51 3.06 -5.91
CA GLY A 33 12.39 3.36 -4.79
C GLY A 33 13.84 2.95 -5.03
N LEU A 34 14.08 1.74 -5.54
CA LEU A 34 15.41 1.27 -5.94
C LEU A 34 15.99 2.13 -7.06
N TRP A 35 15.16 2.56 -8.01
CA TRP A 35 15.59 3.46 -9.08
C TRP A 35 15.99 4.84 -8.55
N ALA A 36 15.18 5.43 -7.67
CA ALA A 36 15.50 6.68 -6.98
C ALA A 36 16.80 6.56 -6.16
N GLY A 37 16.94 5.47 -5.39
CA GLY A 37 18.13 5.21 -4.59
C GLY A 37 19.41 5.04 -5.43
N ARG A 38 19.32 4.39 -6.59
CA ARG A 38 20.43 4.31 -7.57
C ARG A 38 20.88 5.69 -8.03
N ILE A 39 19.95 6.61 -8.28
CA ILE A 39 20.25 7.98 -8.73
C ILE A 39 20.88 8.82 -7.60
N GLU A 40 20.44 8.60 -6.36
CA GLU A 40 20.99 9.26 -5.15
C GLU A 40 22.30 8.62 -4.66
N GLY A 41 22.69 7.46 -5.19
CA GLY A 41 23.88 6.72 -4.74
C GLY A 41 23.70 6.03 -3.38
N TRP A 42 22.46 5.77 -2.98
CA TRP A 42 22.16 5.06 -1.73
C TRP A 42 22.42 3.56 -1.87
N ARG A 43 22.68 2.90 -0.74
CA ARG A 43 22.70 1.44 -0.68
C ARG A 43 21.29 0.92 -0.95
N TRP A 44 21.19 -0.30 -1.51
CA TRP A 44 19.90 -0.88 -1.86
C TRP A 44 18.96 -1.04 -0.65
N GLN A 45 19.50 -1.31 0.55
CA GLN A 45 18.71 -1.40 1.78
C GLN A 45 18.06 -0.05 2.13
N ASP A 46 18.84 1.03 2.03
CA ASP A 46 18.37 2.38 2.33
C ASP A 46 17.30 2.83 1.32
N ALA A 47 17.47 2.44 0.05
CA ALA A 47 16.51 2.71 -1.00
C ALA A 47 15.17 1.99 -0.79
N LEU A 48 15.20 0.71 -0.40
CA LEU A 48 13.99 -0.04 -0.04
C LEU A 48 13.32 0.52 1.21
N TYR A 49 14.11 0.82 2.24
CA TYR A 49 13.61 1.46 3.46
C TYR A 49 12.89 2.77 3.13
N TRP A 50 13.54 3.65 2.37
CA TRP A 50 12.97 4.92 1.94
C TRP A 50 11.68 4.74 1.12
N ALA A 51 11.66 3.77 0.20
CA ALA A 51 10.48 3.45 -0.60
C ALA A 51 9.30 3.01 0.27
N CYS A 52 9.55 2.13 1.25
CA CYS A 52 8.55 1.64 2.18
C CYS A 52 7.97 2.77 3.04
N ILE A 53 8.81 3.60 3.67
CA ILE A 53 8.32 4.67 4.55
C ILE A 53 7.59 5.78 3.76
N THR A 54 7.99 6.01 2.50
CA THR A 54 7.33 6.98 1.62
C THR A 54 5.99 6.43 1.11
N GLY A 55 5.97 5.17 0.64
CA GLY A 55 4.77 4.51 0.15
C GLY A 55 3.74 4.21 1.24
N THR A 56 4.18 3.96 2.48
CA THR A 56 3.29 3.82 3.64
C THR A 56 2.91 5.16 4.27
N THR A 57 3.36 6.28 3.70
CA THR A 57 3.12 7.66 4.18
C THR A 57 3.64 7.95 5.60
N VAL A 58 4.54 7.11 6.13
CA VAL A 58 5.19 7.32 7.43
C VAL A 58 6.16 8.49 7.37
N GLY A 59 7.03 8.53 6.34
CA GLY A 59 7.83 9.70 6.00
C GLY A 59 8.75 10.24 7.10
N TYR A 60 9.57 9.40 7.74
CA TYR A 60 10.47 9.83 8.84
C TYR A 60 11.41 11.00 8.50
N GLY A 61 11.76 11.19 7.22
CA GLY A 61 12.56 12.32 6.75
C GLY A 61 14.06 12.22 7.05
N ASP A 62 14.53 11.06 7.53
CA ASP A 62 15.94 10.75 7.77
C ASP A 62 16.72 10.54 6.45
N ARG A 63 16.05 10.00 5.43
CA ARG A 63 16.55 9.91 4.04
C ARG A 63 15.65 10.71 3.12
N VAL A 64 16.21 11.72 2.46
CA VAL A 64 15.47 12.61 1.57
C VAL A 64 16.23 12.79 0.25
N PRO A 65 15.57 12.60 -0.91
CA PRO A 65 16.20 12.82 -2.20
C PRO A 65 16.63 14.27 -2.41
N ARG A 66 17.87 14.46 -2.89
CA ARG A 66 18.45 15.78 -3.16
C ARG A 66 18.31 16.18 -4.62
N ARG A 67 18.22 15.22 -5.55
CA ARG A 67 18.13 15.46 -6.99
C ARG A 67 16.67 15.63 -7.44
N SER A 68 16.46 16.35 -8.54
CA SER A 68 15.12 16.66 -9.07
C SER A 68 14.32 15.40 -9.43
N MET A 69 14.94 14.43 -10.11
CA MET A 69 14.26 13.22 -10.56
C MET A 69 13.80 12.31 -9.39
N PRO A 70 14.65 11.95 -8.40
CA PRO A 70 14.21 11.21 -7.21
C PRO A 70 13.14 11.92 -6.37
N ARG A 71 13.13 13.27 -6.33
CA ARG A 71 12.03 14.03 -5.70
C ARG A 71 10.70 13.84 -6.43
N PHE A 72 10.71 13.87 -7.76
CA PHE A 72 9.52 13.55 -8.55
C PHE A 72 9.05 12.12 -8.31
N LEU A 73 9.98 11.15 -8.31
CA LEU A 73 9.66 9.75 -7.99
C LEU A 73 9.07 9.60 -6.58
N ALA A 74 9.51 10.39 -5.60
CA ALA A 74 8.92 10.39 -4.25
C ALA A 74 7.43 10.74 -4.28
N VAL A 75 7.03 11.73 -5.07
CA VAL A 75 5.62 12.11 -5.24
C VAL A 75 4.82 10.97 -5.87
N VAL A 76 5.37 10.34 -6.92
CA VAL A 76 4.73 9.18 -7.56
C VAL A 76 4.58 8.02 -6.57
N ILE A 77 5.63 7.69 -5.81
CA ILE A 77 5.59 6.64 -4.79
C ILE A 77 4.54 6.94 -3.73
N ALA A 78 4.44 8.19 -3.26
CA ALA A 78 3.43 8.59 -2.28
C ALA A 78 1.99 8.44 -2.82
N LEU A 79 1.74 8.81 -4.07
CA LEU A 79 0.43 8.64 -4.71
C LEU A 79 0.07 7.16 -4.89
N VAL A 80 1.02 6.33 -5.35
CA VAL A 80 0.81 4.88 -5.48
C VAL A 80 0.56 4.25 -4.10
N GLY A 81 1.30 4.69 -3.08
CA GLY A 81 1.12 4.31 -1.69
C GLY A 81 -0.27 4.64 -1.14
N LEU A 82 -0.78 5.82 -1.45
CA LEU A 82 -2.14 6.24 -1.10
C LEU A 82 -3.21 5.38 -1.78
N VAL A 83 -3.01 5.01 -3.05
CA VAL A 83 -3.91 4.09 -3.75
C VAL A 83 -3.88 2.70 -3.10
N LEU A 84 -2.69 2.19 -2.78
CA LEU A 84 -2.52 0.89 -2.12
C LEU A 84 -3.25 0.86 -0.77
N SER A 85 -3.02 1.84 0.10
CA SER A 85 -3.67 1.90 1.41
C SER A 85 -5.18 2.11 1.28
N GLY A 86 -5.62 2.96 0.35
CA GLY A 86 -7.02 3.18 0.01
C GLY A 86 -7.74 1.90 -0.44
N LEU A 87 -7.10 1.07 -1.26
CA LEU A 87 -7.66 -0.22 -1.68
C LEU A 87 -7.84 -1.18 -0.50
N VAL A 88 -6.87 -1.26 0.42
CA VAL A 88 -6.99 -2.10 1.62
C VAL A 88 -8.16 -1.64 2.49
N VAL A 89 -8.32 -0.33 2.68
CA VAL A 89 -9.46 0.24 3.42
C VAL A 89 -10.78 -0.05 2.70
N ALA A 90 -10.83 0.13 1.38
CA ALA A 90 -12.04 -0.14 0.59
C ALA A 90 -12.48 -1.61 0.68
N ILE A 91 -11.52 -2.55 0.68
CA ILE A 91 -11.80 -3.97 0.89
C ILE A 91 -12.40 -4.23 2.27
N ALA A 92 -11.83 -3.62 3.32
CA ALA A 92 -12.35 -3.73 4.68
C ALA A 92 -13.79 -3.20 4.80
N VAL A 93 -14.06 -2.04 4.19
CA VAL A 93 -15.40 -1.44 4.17
C VAL A 93 -16.38 -2.33 3.40
N SER A 94 -15.99 -2.81 2.21
CA SER A 94 -16.83 -3.69 1.39
C SER A 94 -17.20 -4.98 2.11
N ALA A 95 -16.24 -5.62 2.79
CA ALA A 95 -16.51 -6.80 3.59
C ALA A 95 -17.47 -6.49 4.76
N GLY A 96 -17.31 -5.34 5.42
CA GLY A 96 -18.21 -4.89 6.46
C GLY A 96 -19.65 -4.71 5.96
N THR A 97 -19.83 -3.94 4.88
CA THR A 97 -21.15 -3.67 4.30
C THR A 97 -21.88 -4.95 3.90
N GLU A 98 -21.18 -5.93 3.34
CA GLU A 98 -21.77 -7.22 2.95
C GLU A 98 -22.34 -7.95 4.16
N VAL A 99 -21.56 -8.05 5.26
CA VAL A 99 -22.00 -8.73 6.48
C VAL A 99 -23.19 -8.01 7.12
N PHE A 100 -23.17 -6.68 7.18
CA PHE A 100 -24.32 -5.91 7.69
C PHE A 100 -25.58 -6.11 6.85
N SER A 101 -25.44 -6.24 5.53
CA SER A 101 -26.56 -6.51 4.62
C SER A 101 -27.19 -7.90 4.85
N HIS A 102 -26.42 -8.88 5.33
CA HIS A 102 -26.90 -10.21 5.71
C HIS A 102 -27.59 -10.21 7.07
N LEU A 103 -27.13 -9.40 8.02
CA LEU A 103 -27.75 -9.28 9.34
C LEU A 103 -29.04 -8.47 9.35
N GLY A 104 -29.15 -7.41 8.53
CA GLY A 104 -30.36 -6.58 8.44
C GLY A 104 -31.52 -7.18 7.64
N ARG A 105 -31.34 -8.39 7.08
CA ARG A 105 -32.37 -9.17 6.38
C ARG A 105 -33.12 -10.15 7.29
N HIS A 106 -32.79 -10.19 8.58
CA HIS A 106 -33.49 -10.94 9.63
C HIS A 106 -34.08 -9.97 10.66
#